data_AF-A0A7C4CYS8-F1
#
_entry.id   AF-A0A7C4CYS8-F1
#
_cell.length_a   1.000
_cell.length_b   1.000
_cell.length_c   1.000
_cell.angle_alpha   90.00
_cell.angle_beta   90.00
_cell.angle_gamma   90.00
#
_symmetry.space_group_name_H-M   'P 1'
#
loop_
_entity.id
_entity.type
_entity.pdbx_description
1 polymer ?
#
loop_
_entity_poly.entity_id
_entity_poly.type
_entity_poly.pdbx_seq_one_letter_code
_entity_poly.pdbx_strand_id
1 'polypeptide(L)'
;MSSQTTRFFAVKVTVGQERNVARILEGRVLKYVLENDKVVNIEKTFEGVHSIIILPNIRGYIFVEADNKERVSLLVQGIRHVKARPPLPVKFEEISQHLIEKPIIEMISVGDVVEIVSGPLRGIYGKVVRIDKPKNEVTIEP
;
A
#
# COMPACT_ATOMS: atom_id res chain seq x y z
N MET A 1 -4.30 -32.97 -3.67
CA MET A 1 -4.71 -31.74 -2.97
C MET A 1 -4.64 -30.61 -3.98
N SER A 2 -5.78 -30.03 -4.37
CA SER A 2 -5.80 -28.94 -5.36
C SER A 2 -5.10 -27.73 -4.76
N SER A 3 -4.01 -27.28 -5.38
CA SER A 3 -3.41 -25.97 -5.12
C SER A 3 -4.51 -24.92 -5.27
N GLN A 4 -4.96 -24.32 -4.16
CA GLN A 4 -5.90 -23.21 -4.20
C GLN A 4 -5.16 -22.03 -4.82
N THR A 5 -5.40 -21.79 -6.11
CA THR A 5 -4.85 -20.63 -6.81
C THR A 5 -5.50 -19.38 -6.21
N THR A 6 -4.75 -18.66 -5.37
CA THR A 6 -5.17 -17.36 -4.85
C THR A 6 -5.30 -16.36 -6.00
N ARG A 7 -6.25 -15.43 -5.88
CA ARG A 7 -6.53 -14.43 -6.91
C ARG A 7 -6.61 -13.06 -6.27
N PHE A 8 -6.24 -12.04 -7.04
CA PHE A 8 -6.41 -10.65 -6.63
C PHE A 8 -7.76 -10.11 -7.10
N PHE A 9 -8.39 -9.31 -6.24
CA PHE A 9 -9.66 -8.68 -6.53
C PHE A 9 -9.61 -7.18 -6.22
N ALA A 10 -9.99 -6.36 -7.20
CA ALA A 10 -10.18 -4.93 -7.01
C ALA A 10 -11.55 -4.63 -6.38
N VAL A 11 -11.54 -3.86 -5.30
CA VAL A 11 -12.72 -3.36 -4.61
C VAL A 11 -12.79 -1.85 -4.81
N LYS A 12 -13.91 -1.37 -5.37
CA LYS A 12 -14.12 0.05 -5.58
C LYS A 12 -14.42 0.75 -4.25
N VAL A 13 -13.63 1.78 -3.93
CA VAL A 13 -13.84 2.62 -2.75
C VAL A 13 -14.01 4.08 -3.14
N THR A 14 -14.41 4.90 -2.17
CA THR A 14 -14.42 6.35 -2.32
C THR A 14 -12.98 6.85 -2.38
N VAL A 15 -12.66 7.71 -3.34
CA VAL A 15 -11.31 8.27 -3.51
C VAL A 15 -10.89 8.97 -2.21
N GLY A 16 -9.67 8.70 -1.75
CA GLY A 16 -9.12 9.25 -0.51
C GLY A 16 -9.51 8.46 0.76
N GLN A 17 -10.30 7.39 0.63
CA GLN A 17 -10.69 6.53 1.76
C GLN A 17 -10.02 5.16 1.73
N GLU A 18 -9.07 4.92 0.81
CA GLU A 18 -8.39 3.63 0.60
C GLU A 18 -7.75 3.12 1.89
N ARG A 19 -6.95 3.97 2.56
CA ARG A 19 -6.28 3.64 3.83
C ARG A 19 -7.25 3.38 4.96
N ASN A 20 -8.32 4.16 5.06
CA ASN A 20 -9.32 3.98 6.12
C ASN A 20 -10.08 2.67 5.94
N VAL A 21 -10.51 2.36 4.71
CA VAL A 21 -11.17 1.09 4.42
C VAL A 21 -10.22 -0.08 4.69
N ALA A 22 -8.96 0.00 4.24
CA ALA A 22 -7.98 -1.07 4.48
C ALA A 22 -7.74 -1.34 5.97
N ARG A 23 -7.68 -0.31 6.82
CA ARG A 23 -7.59 -0.47 8.28
C ARG A 23 -8.80 -1.16 8.90
N ILE A 24 -10.01 -0.82 8.42
CA ILE A 24 -11.24 -1.50 8.86
C ILE A 24 -11.19 -2.98 8.46
N LEU A 25 -10.70 -3.28 7.24
CA LEU A 25 -10.54 -4.64 6.76
C LEU A 25 -9.49 -5.42 7.53
N GLU A 26 -8.35 -4.80 7.83
CA GLU A 26 -7.32 -5.37 8.69
C GLU A 26 -7.91 -5.78 10.04
N GLY A 27 -8.67 -4.91 10.71
CA GLY A 27 -9.34 -5.23 11.97
C GLY A 27 -10.44 -6.31 11.86
N ARG A 28 -10.97 -6.58 10.66
CA ARG A 28 -11.89 -7.71 10.41
C ARG A 28 -11.15 -9.03 10.16
N VAL A 29 -9.93 -8.99 9.65
CA VAL A 29 -9.12 -10.18 9.36
C VAL A 29 -8.30 -10.57 10.58
N LEU A 30 -7.72 -9.58 11.24
CA LEU A 30 -6.82 -9.72 12.37
C LEU A 30 -7.47 -9.14 13.62
N LYS A 31 -7.55 -9.97 14.65
CA LYS A 31 -7.87 -9.53 16.00
C LYS A 31 -6.58 -9.53 16.81
N TYR A 32 -6.15 -8.34 17.21
CA TYR A 32 -5.03 -8.18 18.11
C TYR A 32 -5.50 -8.44 19.53
N VAL A 33 -4.83 -9.36 20.22
CA VAL A 33 -5.00 -9.59 21.66
C VAL A 33 -3.98 -8.73 22.37
N LEU A 34 -4.45 -7.85 23.25
CA LEU A 34 -3.61 -6.88 23.97
C LEU A 34 -3.54 -7.22 25.47
N GLU A 35 -2.35 -7.11 26.06
CA GLU A 35 -2.13 -7.09 27.52
C GLU A 35 -1.32 -5.85 27.88
N ASN A 36 -1.78 -5.05 28.85
CA ASN A 36 -1.13 -3.80 29.25
C ASN A 36 -0.78 -2.89 28.05
N ASP A 37 -1.74 -2.71 27.12
CA ASP A 37 -1.60 -1.97 25.86
C ASP A 37 -0.54 -2.50 24.88
N LYS A 38 -0.04 -3.72 25.07
CA LYS A 38 0.91 -4.39 24.18
C LYS A 38 0.25 -5.55 23.46
N VAL A 39 0.51 -5.69 22.17
CA VAL A 39 0.07 -6.86 21.39
C VAL A 39 0.80 -8.10 21.92
N VAL A 40 0.04 -9.06 22.45
CA VAL A 40 0.57 -10.35 22.91
C VAL A 40 0.26 -11.49 21.96
N ASN A 41 -0.83 -11.38 21.19
CA ASN A 41 -1.20 -12.38 20.19
C ASN A 41 -1.98 -11.75 19.04
N ILE A 42 -2.03 -12.43 17.89
CA ILE A 42 -2.83 -12.04 16.72
C ILE A 42 -3.63 -13.26 16.29
N GLU A 43 -4.96 -13.15 16.36
CA GLU A 43 -5.88 -14.19 15.90
C GLU A 43 -6.42 -13.83 14.52
N LYS A 44 -6.36 -14.78 13.57
CA LYS A 44 -7.01 -14.62 12.27
C LYS A 44 -8.49 -14.97 12.43
N THR A 45 -9.35 -13.97 12.30
CA THR A 45 -10.80 -14.10 12.48
C THR A 45 -11.55 -14.28 11.16
N PHE A 46 -10.89 -14.00 10.04
CA PHE A 46 -11.44 -14.16 8.70
C PHE A 46 -10.46 -14.94 7.82
N GLU A 47 -10.88 -16.13 7.37
CA GLU A 47 -10.06 -17.01 6.55
C GLU A 47 -10.13 -16.70 5.05
N GLY A 48 -9.15 -17.20 4.30
CA GLY A 48 -9.10 -17.13 2.84
C GLY A 48 -8.93 -15.73 2.26
N VAL A 49 -8.49 -14.79 3.10
CA VAL A 49 -7.93 -13.50 2.72
C VAL A 49 -6.46 -13.52 3.13
N HIS A 50 -5.58 -13.17 2.21
CA HIS A 50 -4.14 -13.33 2.35
C HIS A 50 -3.42 -12.00 2.43
N SER A 51 -3.84 -11.02 1.64
CA SER A 51 -3.27 -9.67 1.68
C SER A 51 -4.31 -8.60 1.31
N ILE A 52 -4.10 -7.38 1.83
CA ILE A 52 -4.84 -6.17 1.47
C ILE A 52 -3.80 -5.15 1.00
N ILE A 53 -3.92 -4.69 -0.24
CA ILE A 53 -2.93 -3.87 -0.91
C ILE A 53 -3.56 -2.54 -1.32
N ILE A 54 -2.85 -1.45 -1.01
CA ILE A 54 -3.15 -0.11 -1.52
C ILE A 54 -2.01 0.26 -2.45
N LEU A 55 -2.34 0.55 -3.71
CA LEU A 55 -1.37 1.03 -4.69
C LEU A 55 -1.48 2.57 -4.73
N PRO A 56 -0.45 3.34 -4.30
CA PRO A 56 -0.53 4.80 -4.20
C PRO A 56 -0.92 5.51 -5.50
N ASN A 57 -0.52 4.92 -6.64
CA ASN A 57 -0.78 5.47 -7.97
C ASN A 57 -2.19 5.14 -8.50
N ILE A 58 -2.96 4.28 -7.82
CA ILE A 58 -4.32 3.90 -8.21
C ILE A 58 -5.32 4.40 -7.17
N ARG A 59 -6.06 5.44 -7.53
CA ARG A 59 -7.06 6.05 -6.64
C ARG A 59 -8.43 5.36 -6.73
N GLY A 60 -9.12 5.32 -5.59
CA GLY A 60 -10.49 4.81 -5.47
C GLY A 60 -10.59 3.29 -5.58
N TYR A 61 -9.49 2.57 -5.35
CA TYR A 61 -9.46 1.12 -5.30
C TYR A 61 -8.58 0.63 -4.16
N ILE A 62 -8.96 -0.51 -3.61
CA ILE A 62 -8.09 -1.37 -2.80
C ILE A 62 -8.07 -2.75 -3.47
N PHE A 63 -6.97 -3.47 -3.32
CA PHE A 63 -6.81 -4.81 -3.89
C PHE A 63 -6.75 -5.81 -2.75
N VAL A 64 -7.49 -6.91 -2.88
CA VAL A 64 -7.54 -7.97 -1.86
C VAL A 64 -7.13 -9.27 -2.52
N GLU A 65 -6.11 -9.92 -1.98
CA GLU A 65 -5.74 -11.27 -2.35
C GLU A 65 -6.54 -12.26 -1.51
N ALA A 66 -7.25 -13.17 -2.17
CA ALA A 66 -8.13 -14.12 -1.51
C ALA A 66 -8.31 -15.40 -2.33
N ASP A 67 -8.87 -16.42 -1.71
CA ASP A 67 -9.17 -17.71 -2.37
C ASP A 67 -10.20 -17.53 -3.50
N ASN A 68 -11.19 -16.66 -3.27
CA ASN A 68 -12.28 -16.40 -4.20
C ASN A 68 -12.97 -15.05 -3.95
N LYS A 69 -13.85 -14.66 -4.87
CA LYS A 69 -14.55 -13.37 -4.87
C LYS A 69 -15.56 -13.27 -3.73
N GLU A 70 -16.14 -14.39 -3.31
CA GLU A 70 -17.15 -14.47 -2.28
C GLU A 70 -16.55 -14.08 -0.92
N ARG A 71 -15.32 -14.54 -0.62
CA ARG A 71 -14.59 -14.12 0.58
C ARG A 71 -14.37 -12.61 0.63
N VAL A 72 -13.96 -12.01 -0.49
CA VAL A 72 -13.80 -10.55 -0.59
C VAL A 72 -15.14 -9.82 -0.42
N SER A 73 -16.21 -10.34 -1.01
CA SER A 73 -17.55 -9.73 -0.93
C SER A 73 -18.08 -9.72 0.49
N LEU A 74 -17.90 -10.83 1.22
CA LEU A 74 -18.24 -10.92 2.64
C LEU A 74 -17.37 -9.98 3.49
N LEU A 75 -16.07 -9.96 3.24
CA LEU A 75 -15.11 -9.13 3.97
C LEU A 75 -15.48 -7.63 3.90
N VAL A 76 -15.92 -7.14 2.74
CA VAL A 76 -16.20 -5.69 2.53
C VAL A 76 -17.64 -5.29 2.85
N GLN A 77 -18.51 -6.25 3.20
CA GLN A 77 -19.94 -6.00 3.41
C GLN A 77 -20.20 -4.98 4.52
N GLY A 78 -21.08 -4.02 4.24
CA GLY A 78 -21.51 -3.01 5.21
C GLY A 78 -20.45 -1.96 5.57
N ILE A 79 -19.29 -1.95 4.91
CA ILE A 79 -18.24 -0.97 5.17
C ILE A 79 -18.56 0.33 4.46
N ARG A 80 -18.58 1.43 5.22
CA ARG A 80 -18.72 2.78 4.67
C ARG A 80 -17.60 3.06 3.66
N HIS A 81 -17.91 3.78 2.60
CA HIS A 81 -17.01 4.14 1.49
C HIS A 81 -16.64 3.02 0.52
N VAL A 82 -16.94 1.76 0.82
CA VAL A 82 -16.98 0.70 -0.21
C VAL A 82 -18.19 0.95 -1.10
N LYS A 83 -17.99 0.93 -2.42
CA LYS A 83 -19.09 1.09 -3.38
C LYS A 83 -19.79 -0.25 -3.56
N ALA A 84 -21.13 -0.21 -3.68
CA ALA A 84 -21.95 -1.39 -3.95
C ALA A 84 -21.71 -1.92 -5.38
N ARG A 85 -20.57 -2.56 -5.59
CA ARG A 85 -20.15 -3.21 -6.83
C ARG A 85 -19.47 -4.52 -6.48
N PRO A 86 -19.68 -5.58 -7.28
CA PRO A 86 -18.95 -6.83 -7.08
C PRO A 86 -17.44 -6.60 -7.21
N PRO A 87 -16.60 -7.28 -6.40
CA PRO A 87 -15.16 -7.27 -6.60
C PRO A 87 -14.80 -7.79 -8.00
N LEU A 88 -13.82 -7.15 -8.64
CA LEU A 88 -13.37 -7.49 -9.98
C LEU A 88 -12.07 -8.29 -9.91
N PRO A 89 -11.94 -9.44 -10.58
CA PRO A 89 -10.67 -10.15 -10.63
C PRO A 89 -9.61 -9.31 -11.34
N VAL A 90 -8.37 -9.36 -10.85
CA VAL A 90 -7.21 -8.64 -11.39
C VAL A 90 -6.05 -9.62 -11.50
N LYS A 91 -5.27 -9.54 -12.57
CA LYS A 91 -4.07 -10.37 -12.73
C LYS A 91 -2.92 -9.84 -11.88
N PHE A 92 -2.00 -10.72 -11.47
CA PHE A 92 -0.84 -10.31 -10.68
C PHE A 92 0.04 -9.29 -11.43
N GLU A 93 0.19 -9.44 -12.74
CA GLU A 93 0.99 -8.54 -13.58
C GLU A 93 0.47 -7.10 -13.57
N GLU A 94 -0.85 -6.92 -13.45
CA GLU A 94 -1.48 -5.60 -13.35
C GLU A 94 -1.20 -4.93 -12.00
N ILE A 95 -0.93 -5.70 -10.94
CA ILE A 95 -0.62 -5.19 -9.60
C ILE A 95 0.89 -4.98 -9.44
N SER A 96 1.69 -5.94 -9.90
CA SER A 96 3.14 -5.97 -9.68
C SER A 96 3.87 -4.78 -10.31
N GLN A 97 3.40 -4.28 -11.44
CA GLN A 97 3.92 -3.06 -12.09
C GLN A 97 3.84 -1.82 -11.19
N HIS A 98 2.91 -1.79 -10.23
CA HIS A 98 2.75 -0.68 -9.28
C HIS A 98 3.43 -0.93 -7.93
N LEU A 99 3.93 -2.15 -7.67
CA LEU A 99 4.69 -2.49 -6.46
C LEU A 99 6.18 -2.14 -6.56
N ILE A 100 6.65 -1.75 -7.76
CA ILE A 100 8.01 -1.30 -7.97
C ILE A 100 8.13 0.12 -7.41
N GLU A 101 8.69 0.23 -6.21
CA GLU A 101 9.14 1.51 -5.66
C GLU A 101 10.26 2.03 -6.57
N LYS A 102 10.03 3.14 -7.27
CA LYS A 102 11.11 3.78 -8.01
C LYS A 102 12.08 4.38 -6.99
N PRO A 103 13.39 4.09 -7.06
CA PRO A 103 14.37 4.72 -6.20
C PRO A 103 14.21 6.24 -6.24
N ILE A 104 14.29 6.92 -5.08
CA ILE A 104 14.16 8.38 -5.00
C ILE A 104 15.14 9.08 -5.95
N ILE A 105 16.33 8.52 -6.12
CA ILE A 105 17.33 9.07 -7.04
C ILE A 105 16.94 8.99 -8.53
N GLU A 106 15.97 8.16 -8.88
CA GLU A 106 15.36 8.16 -10.20
C GLU A 106 14.27 9.23 -10.36
N MET A 107 13.79 9.81 -9.26
CA MET A 107 12.77 10.87 -9.26
C MET A 107 13.37 12.28 -9.20
N ILE A 108 14.64 12.43 -8.81
CA ILE A 108 15.34 13.72 -8.71
C ILE A 108 16.00 14.06 -10.04
N SER A 109 15.91 15.33 -10.44
CA SER A 109 16.54 15.90 -11.64
C SER A 109 17.54 16.99 -11.30
N VAL A 110 18.54 17.18 -12.17
CA VAL A 110 19.42 18.35 -12.07
C VAL A 110 18.57 19.61 -12.24
N GLY A 111 18.69 20.50 -11.26
CA GLY A 111 17.92 21.74 -11.18
C GLY A 111 16.76 21.72 -10.20
N ASP A 112 16.40 20.56 -9.65
CA ASP A 112 15.39 20.48 -8.60
C ASP A 112 15.87 21.17 -7.32
N VAL A 113 14.95 21.80 -6.59
CA VAL A 113 15.22 22.33 -5.25
C VAL A 113 14.84 21.28 -4.23
N VAL A 114 15.79 20.90 -3.38
CA VAL A 114 15.61 19.84 -2.36
C VAL A 114 16.00 20.36 -0.98
N GLU A 115 15.47 19.73 0.06
CA GLU A 115 15.80 20.01 1.46
C GLU A 115 16.58 18.84 2.07
N ILE A 116 17.61 19.15 2.85
CA ILE A 116 18.25 18.17 3.72
C ILE A 116 17.34 17.91 4.93
N VAL A 117 16.75 16.73 5.02
CA VAL A 117 15.78 16.39 6.10
C VAL A 117 16.43 15.85 7.39
N SER A 118 17.73 15.54 7.38
CA SER A 118 18.44 14.91 8.50
C SER A 118 19.94 15.27 8.57
N GLY A 119 20.58 15.04 9.71
CA GLY A 119 22.00 15.32 9.93
C GLY A 119 22.33 16.79 10.30
N PRO A 120 23.62 17.15 10.36
CA PRO A 120 24.07 18.48 10.82
C PRO A 120 23.58 19.65 9.95
N LEU A 121 23.27 19.38 8.69
CA LEU A 121 22.83 20.37 7.70
C LEU A 121 21.31 20.35 7.48
N ARG A 122 20.55 19.74 8.40
CA ARG A 122 19.09 19.64 8.30
C ARG A 122 18.44 21.02 8.16
N GLY A 123 17.48 21.14 7.25
CA GLY A 123 16.74 22.37 6.96
C GLY A 123 17.38 23.27 5.90
N ILE A 124 18.56 22.91 5.39
CA ILE A 124 19.18 23.62 4.28
C ILE A 124 18.51 23.19 2.96
N TYR A 125 18.19 24.20 2.15
CA TYR A 125 17.71 24.03 0.78
C TYR A 125 18.87 24.22 -0.19
N GLY A 126 18.82 23.52 -1.31
CA GLY A 126 19.76 23.72 -2.41
C GLY A 126 19.23 23.16 -3.72
N LYS A 127 19.77 23.68 -4.81
CA LYS A 127 19.53 23.20 -6.17
C LYS A 127 20.44 22.03 -6.49
N VAL A 128 19.88 20.97 -7.02
CA VAL A 128 20.64 19.78 -7.44
C VAL A 128 21.51 20.13 -8.65
N VAL A 129 22.83 19.95 -8.53
CA VAL A 129 23.79 20.19 -9.62
C VAL A 129 24.34 18.91 -10.23
N ARG A 130 24.35 17.81 -9.46
CA ARG A 130 24.86 16.51 -9.90
C ARG A 130 24.16 15.36 -9.20
N ILE A 131 23.93 14.27 -9.93
CA ILE A 131 23.31 13.05 -9.43
C ILE A 131 24.25 11.87 -9.75
N ASP A 132 24.65 11.11 -8.74
CA ASP A 132 25.41 9.85 -8.88
C ASP A 132 24.48 8.68 -8.55
N LYS A 133 23.84 8.13 -9.59
CA LYS A 133 22.84 7.05 -9.45
C LYS A 133 23.42 5.77 -8.83
N PRO A 134 24.59 5.26 -9.25
CA PRO A 134 25.20 4.07 -8.63
C PRO A 134 25.47 4.22 -7.14
N LYS A 135 25.84 5.42 -6.67
CA LYS A 135 26.13 5.68 -5.26
C LYS A 135 24.93 6.13 -4.44
N ASN A 136 23.79 6.38 -5.07
CA ASN A 136 22.63 6.97 -4.43
C ASN A 136 22.91 8.35 -3.78
N GLU A 137 23.77 9.16 -4.43
CA GLU A 137 24.24 10.45 -3.91
C GLU A 137 23.81 11.62 -4.81
N VAL A 138 23.53 12.77 -4.18
CA VAL A 138 23.16 14.01 -4.86
C VAL A 138 24.03 15.15 -4.35
N THR A 139 24.56 15.96 -5.26
CA THR A 139 25.28 17.19 -4.92
C THR A 139 24.35 18.39 -5.10
N ILE A 140 24.26 19.23 -4.08
CA ILE A 140 23.41 20.42 -4.05
C ILE A 140 24.25 21.68 -3.87
N GLU A 141 23.80 22.79 -4.45
CA GLU A 141 24.35 24.13 -4.23
C GLU A 141 23.24 25.08 -3.74
N PRO A 142 23.54 26.03 -2.83
CA PRO A 142 22.56 27.02 -2.36
C PRO A 142 21.92 27.85 -3.48
#